data_AF-A0A526QFW6-F1
#
_entry.id   AF-A0A526QFW6-F1
#
_cell.length_a   1.000
_cell.length_b   1.000
_cell.length_c   1.000
_cell.angle_alpha   90.00
_cell.angle_beta   90.00
_cell.angle_gamma   90.00
#
_symmetry.space_group_name_H-M   'P 1'
#
loop_
_entity.id
_entity.type
_entity.pdbx_description
1 polymer ?
#
loop_
_entity_poly.entity_id
_entity_poly.type
_entity_poly.pdbx_seq_one_letter_code
_entity_poly.pdbx_strand_id
1 'polypeptide(L)'
;RSFQIAEGKLGAFTLDRPVLDRIGGDKEFSLSSSQSAAIEAAYTGAKPINIVDGRIYLGADTTSPALGDYRIGYELAPLGTVSIVARQAGDRFESYQTAAGDALLMVDTGDVPADRMFAEAVSANTLITWLLRAGGLILLTIGFALLLGPIGVIFDVIPFLGSLARLGTGIIAFVLAILVGTTTIAVAWFWYRPVLAAAILAAGVI
;
A
#
# COMPACT_ATOMS: atom_id res chain seq x y z
N ARG A 1 -3.09 17.01 -10.10
CA ARG A 1 -4.10 16.36 -10.97
C ARG A 1 -3.33 15.43 -11.90
N SER A 2 -3.72 14.16 -12.00
CA SER A 2 -3.07 13.23 -12.94
C SER A 2 -3.74 13.35 -14.31
N PHE A 3 -2.92 13.33 -15.36
CA PHE A 3 -3.36 13.28 -16.75
C PHE A 3 -2.75 12.02 -17.35
N GLN A 4 -3.60 11.06 -17.71
CA GLN A 4 -3.20 9.80 -18.31
C GLN A 4 -3.61 9.76 -19.78
N ILE A 5 -2.81 9.06 -20.59
CA ILE A 5 -3.15 8.81 -21.99
C ILE A 5 -4.32 7.83 -22.07
N ALA A 6 -5.11 7.93 -23.14
CA ALA A 6 -6.27 7.05 -23.29
C ALA A 6 -5.85 5.61 -23.62
N GLU A 7 -4.80 5.44 -24.43
CA GLU A 7 -4.32 4.15 -24.92
C GLU A 7 -2.80 4.17 -25.14
N GLY A 8 -2.15 3.01 -24.95
CA GLY A 8 -0.75 2.76 -25.26
C GLY A 8 -0.58 1.44 -26.03
N LYS A 9 0.65 1.12 -26.46
CA LYS A 9 0.97 -0.14 -27.15
C LYS A 9 2.11 -0.88 -26.47
N LEU A 10 1.96 -2.20 -26.37
CA LEU A 10 3.03 -3.13 -26.00
C LEU A 10 3.13 -4.21 -27.07
N GLY A 11 4.04 -4.02 -28.04
CA GLY A 11 4.11 -4.88 -29.22
C GLY A 11 2.78 -4.91 -29.98
N ALA A 12 2.19 -6.10 -30.11
CA ALA A 12 0.89 -6.29 -30.77
C ALA A 12 -0.32 -5.95 -29.89
N PHE A 13 -0.11 -5.68 -28.59
CA PHE A 13 -1.19 -5.49 -27.62
C PHE A 13 -1.51 -4.01 -27.39
N THR A 14 -2.78 -3.72 -27.13
CA THR A 14 -3.28 -2.41 -26.74
C THR A 14 -3.36 -2.32 -25.22
N LEU A 15 -2.73 -1.29 -24.64
CA LEU A 15 -2.80 -0.99 -23.21
C LEU A 15 -3.89 0.06 -22.97
N ASP A 16 -4.80 -0.22 -22.05
CA ASP A 16 -5.86 0.67 -21.59
C ASP A 16 -5.59 1.14 -20.15
N ARG A 17 -6.49 1.98 -19.63
CA ARG A 17 -6.33 2.61 -18.31
C ARG A 17 -6.01 1.63 -17.17
N PRO A 18 -6.68 0.47 -17.00
CA PRO A 18 -6.34 -0.48 -15.95
C PRO A 18 -4.87 -0.92 -15.93
N VAL A 19 -4.22 -0.99 -17.10
CA VAL A 19 -2.79 -1.29 -17.21
C VAL A 19 -1.97 -0.01 -17.06
N LEU A 20 -2.31 1.05 -17.80
CA LEU A 20 -1.57 2.31 -17.82
C LEU A 20 -1.50 2.98 -16.44
N ASP A 21 -2.59 2.91 -15.66
CA ASP A 21 -2.66 3.46 -14.30
C ASP A 21 -1.77 2.69 -13.31
N ARG A 22 -1.33 1.47 -13.67
CA ARG A 22 -0.40 0.65 -12.89
C ARG A 22 1.04 0.78 -13.37
N ILE A 23 1.28 1.41 -14.53
CA ILE A 23 2.63 1.76 -14.96
C ILE A 23 3.13 2.88 -14.05
N GLY A 24 3.82 2.48 -12.99
CA GLY A 24 4.48 3.40 -12.08
C GLY A 24 5.79 3.95 -12.67
N GLY A 25 6.62 4.51 -11.80
CA GLY A 25 7.89 5.10 -12.21
C GLY A 25 7.74 6.52 -12.76
N ASP A 26 6.73 7.24 -12.28
CA ASP A 26 6.65 8.69 -12.40
C ASP A 26 7.97 9.30 -11.90
N LYS A 27 8.70 9.91 -12.82
CA LYS A 27 9.94 10.63 -12.50
C LYS A 27 9.67 12.11 -12.57
N GLU A 28 10.29 12.86 -11.66
CA GLU A 28 10.23 14.31 -11.70
C GLU A 28 10.71 14.80 -13.07
N PHE A 29 9.82 15.53 -13.74
CA PHE A 29 10.12 16.16 -15.02
C PHE A 29 10.57 17.58 -14.77
N SER A 30 11.88 17.79 -14.86
CA SER A 30 12.50 19.09 -14.68
C SER A 30 12.28 19.96 -15.93
N LEU A 31 11.57 21.08 -15.77
CA LEU A 31 11.39 22.06 -16.82
C LEU A 31 12.71 22.77 -17.12
N SER A 32 13.08 22.78 -18.39
CA SER A 32 14.28 23.48 -18.84
C SER A 32 13.99 24.97 -19.09
N SER A 33 15.01 25.82 -18.92
CA SER A 33 14.90 27.27 -19.17
C SER A 33 14.53 27.62 -20.62
N SER A 34 14.71 26.70 -21.57
CA SER A 34 14.29 26.90 -22.97
C SER A 34 12.76 26.85 -23.13
N GLN A 35 12.03 26.30 -22.16
CA GLN A 35 10.57 26.21 -22.19
C GLN A 35 9.89 27.46 -21.61
N SER A 36 10.63 28.37 -20.95
CA SER A 36 10.09 29.55 -20.26
C SER A 36 9.18 30.40 -21.14
N ALA A 37 9.61 30.74 -22.35
CA ALA A 37 8.83 31.58 -23.25
C ALA A 37 7.49 30.95 -23.65
N ALA A 38 7.45 29.63 -23.84
CA ALA A 38 6.22 28.90 -24.17
C ALA A 38 5.27 28.84 -22.98
N ILE A 39 5.81 28.67 -21.76
CA ILE A 39 5.01 28.63 -20.53
C ILE A 39 4.45 30.03 -20.21
N GLU A 40 5.25 31.08 -20.39
CA GLU A 40 4.81 32.47 -20.29
C GLU A 40 3.68 32.79 -21.27
N ALA A 41 3.83 32.39 -22.54
CA ALA A 41 2.80 32.61 -23.56
C ALA A 41 1.49 31.84 -23.30
N ALA A 42 1.58 30.64 -22.71
CA ALA A 42 0.42 29.81 -22.40
C ALA A 42 -0.35 30.26 -21.13
N TYR A 43 0.30 31.05 -20.27
CA TYR A 43 -0.28 31.49 -19.01
C TYR A 43 -0.98 32.85 -19.15
N THR A 44 -2.29 32.86 -18.94
CA THR A 44 -3.14 34.07 -19.06
C THR A 44 -3.46 34.72 -17.71
N GLY A 45 -2.80 34.31 -16.62
CA GLY A 45 -3.07 34.82 -15.28
C GLY A 45 -2.29 36.09 -14.95
N ALA A 46 -2.65 36.74 -13.83
CA ALA A 46 -2.07 38.03 -13.44
C ALA A 46 -0.79 37.94 -12.59
N LYS A 47 -0.50 36.77 -11.99
CA LYS A 47 0.71 36.59 -11.16
C LYS A 47 1.95 36.44 -12.03
N PRO A 48 3.10 37.02 -11.65
CA PRO A 48 4.38 36.76 -12.33
C PRO A 48 4.70 35.27 -12.35
N ILE A 49 5.30 34.81 -13.45
CA ILE A 49 5.71 33.42 -13.64
C ILE A 49 7.23 33.34 -13.68
N ASN A 50 7.79 32.38 -12.97
CA ASN A 50 9.22 32.10 -12.94
C ASN A 50 9.44 30.59 -13.03
N ILE A 51 10.54 30.15 -13.65
CA ILE A 51 10.97 28.75 -13.56
C ILE A 51 12.15 28.67 -12.60
N VAL A 52 11.97 27.95 -11.50
CA VAL A 52 13.01 27.74 -10.48
C VAL A 52 13.07 26.26 -10.16
N ASP A 53 14.28 25.70 -10.15
CA ASP A 53 14.53 24.26 -9.90
C ASP A 53 13.68 23.32 -10.76
N GLY A 54 13.46 23.68 -12.02
CA GLY A 54 12.66 22.88 -12.95
C GLY A 54 11.16 22.87 -12.68
N ARG A 55 10.65 23.79 -11.85
CA ARG A 55 9.23 23.93 -11.51
C ARG A 55 8.72 25.32 -11.86
N ILE A 56 7.44 25.43 -12.17
CA ILE A 56 6.79 26.72 -12.40
C ILE A 56 6.43 27.32 -11.05
N TYR A 57 6.86 28.55 -10.83
CA TYR A 57 6.52 29.38 -9.70
C TYR A 57 5.62 30.53 -10.13
N LEU A 58 4.45 30.67 -9.50
CA LEU A 58 3.52 31.77 -9.74
C LEU A 58 3.49 32.66 -8.50
N GLY A 59 4.22 33.78 -8.55
CA GLY A 59 4.43 34.67 -7.40
C GLY A 59 5.51 35.71 -7.68
N ALA A 60 5.55 36.77 -6.88
CA ALA A 60 6.47 37.89 -7.08
C ALA A 60 7.92 37.58 -6.65
N ASP A 61 8.09 36.83 -5.56
CA ASP A 61 9.39 36.46 -5.02
C ASP A 61 9.44 34.94 -4.83
N THR A 62 10.46 34.29 -5.41
CA THR A 62 10.68 32.85 -5.35
C THR A 62 11.37 32.40 -4.06
N THR A 63 12.04 33.33 -3.37
CA THR A 63 12.79 33.10 -2.13
C THR A 63 11.98 33.44 -0.88
N SER A 64 10.92 34.25 -1.02
CA SER A 64 10.01 34.65 0.05
C SER A 64 8.54 34.45 -0.36
N PRO A 65 8.04 33.19 -0.32
CA PRO A 65 6.70 32.87 -0.82
C PRO A 65 5.59 33.47 0.05
N ALA A 66 4.59 34.07 -0.60
CA ALA A 66 3.42 34.64 0.06
C ALA A 66 2.18 33.73 -0.04
N LEU A 67 1.19 33.96 0.83
CA LEU A 67 -0.08 33.24 0.75
C LEU A 67 -0.74 33.47 -0.61
N GLY A 68 -1.03 32.36 -1.30
CA GLY A 68 -1.62 32.37 -2.64
C GLY A 68 -0.60 32.29 -3.77
N ASP A 69 0.70 32.16 -3.50
CA ASP A 69 1.68 31.75 -4.51
C ASP A 69 1.62 30.24 -4.75
N TYR A 70 1.93 29.83 -5.98
CA TYR A 70 1.84 28.44 -6.40
C TYR A 70 3.17 27.91 -6.91
N ARG A 71 3.45 26.64 -6.61
CA ARG A 71 4.54 25.88 -7.21
C ARG A 71 3.96 24.66 -7.93
N ILE A 72 4.22 24.56 -9.22
CA ILE A 72 3.70 23.50 -10.09
C ILE A 72 4.88 22.69 -10.59
N GLY A 73 4.90 21.41 -10.19
CA GLY A 73 5.83 20.41 -10.71
C GLY A 73 5.09 19.41 -11.60
N TYR A 74 5.84 18.78 -12.49
CA TYR A 74 5.34 17.70 -13.33
C TYR A 74 6.12 16.44 -13.02
N GLU A 75 5.43 15.32 -13.05
CA GLU A 75 6.04 13.99 -13.05
C GLU A 75 5.53 13.27 -14.29
N LEU A 76 6.40 12.46 -14.90
CA LEU A 76 6.08 11.71 -16.10
C LEU A 76 6.57 10.28 -15.94
N ALA A 77 5.71 9.32 -16.26
CA ALA A 77 6.13 7.95 -16.54
C ALA A 77 6.78 7.92 -17.94
N PRO A 78 8.11 7.70 -18.04
CA PRO A 78 8.77 7.66 -19.34
C PRO A 78 8.34 6.42 -20.12
N LEU A 79 8.37 6.53 -21.46
CA LEU A 79 8.27 5.34 -22.31
C LEU A 79 9.39 4.37 -21.95
N GLY A 80 9.05 3.11 -21.75
CA GLY A 80 10.01 2.10 -21.36
C GLY A 80 9.44 0.70 -21.49
N THR A 81 10.32 -0.28 -21.30
CA THR A 81 9.92 -1.69 -21.18
C THR A 81 9.04 -1.86 -19.95
N VAL A 82 7.96 -2.62 -20.09
CA VAL A 82 7.08 -3.02 -18.99
C VAL A 82 6.83 -4.51 -19.07
N SER A 83 6.67 -5.13 -17.91
CA SER A 83 6.36 -6.55 -17.76
C SER A 83 4.95 -6.68 -17.19
N ILE A 84 4.12 -7.51 -17.81
CA ILE A 84 2.70 -7.63 -17.48
C ILE A 84 2.34 -9.09 -17.25
N VAL A 85 1.65 -9.36 -16.14
CA VAL A 85 0.99 -10.64 -15.87
C VAL A 85 -0.51 -10.40 -15.71
N ALA A 86 -1.28 -10.89 -16.67
CA ALA A 86 -2.71 -10.68 -16.78
C ALA A 86 -3.38 -11.78 -17.61
N ARG A 87 -4.72 -11.82 -17.63
CA ARG A 87 -5.48 -12.62 -18.61
C ARG A 87 -5.46 -11.91 -19.96
N GLN A 88 -5.12 -12.63 -21.03
CA GLN A 88 -5.26 -12.09 -22.38
C GLN A 88 -6.72 -12.15 -22.83
N ALA A 89 -7.25 -11.01 -23.31
CA ALA A 89 -8.57 -10.90 -23.92
C ALA A 89 -8.41 -10.23 -25.30
N GLY A 90 -8.27 -11.05 -26.35
CA GLY A 90 -7.97 -10.55 -27.69
C GLY A 90 -6.60 -9.89 -27.76
N ASP A 91 -6.57 -8.60 -28.12
CA ASP A 91 -5.38 -7.76 -28.17
C ASP A 91 -5.16 -6.95 -26.87
N ARG A 92 -5.92 -7.22 -25.81
CA ARG A 92 -5.87 -6.49 -24.53
C ARG A 92 -5.58 -7.41 -23.35
N PHE A 93 -5.34 -6.78 -22.19
CA PHE A 93 -5.12 -7.44 -20.91
C PHE A 93 -6.27 -7.14 -19.96
N GLU A 94 -6.80 -8.19 -19.33
CA GLU A 94 -7.82 -8.10 -18.30
C GLU A 94 -7.32 -8.73 -17.00
N SER A 95 -7.91 -8.31 -15.88
CA SER A 95 -7.64 -8.96 -14.60
C SER A 95 -8.06 -10.43 -14.64
N TYR A 96 -7.17 -11.31 -14.17
CA TYR A 96 -7.46 -12.73 -14.01
C TYR A 96 -8.02 -13.00 -12.61
N GLN A 97 -9.22 -13.55 -12.51
CA GLN A 97 -9.79 -13.85 -11.19
C GLN A 97 -9.15 -15.11 -10.60
N THR A 98 -8.45 -14.95 -9.47
CA THR A 98 -7.81 -16.09 -8.80
C THR A 98 -8.82 -16.88 -7.96
N ALA A 99 -8.53 -18.16 -7.72
CA ALA A 99 -9.32 -18.98 -6.80
C ALA A 99 -9.26 -18.48 -5.35
N ALA A 100 -8.25 -17.67 -5.00
CA ALA A 100 -8.12 -17.05 -3.68
C ALA A 100 -9.05 -15.84 -3.48
N GLY A 101 -9.69 -15.35 -4.55
CA GLY A 101 -10.65 -14.24 -4.51
C GLY A 101 -10.11 -12.90 -5.03
N ASP A 102 -8.79 -12.74 -5.10
CA ASP A 102 -8.17 -11.51 -5.61
C ASP A 102 -8.03 -11.55 -7.14
N ALA A 103 -8.21 -10.39 -7.77
CA ALA A 103 -8.02 -10.22 -9.20
C ALA A 103 -6.55 -9.92 -9.51
N LEU A 104 -5.92 -10.77 -10.32
CA LEU A 104 -4.52 -10.68 -10.70
C LEU A 104 -4.35 -9.81 -11.96
N LEU A 105 -3.71 -8.66 -11.80
CA LEU A 105 -3.24 -7.79 -12.86
C LEU A 105 -1.95 -7.13 -12.35
N MET A 106 -0.79 -7.65 -12.75
CA MET A 106 0.51 -7.14 -12.29
C MET A 106 1.19 -6.42 -13.44
N VAL A 107 1.74 -5.24 -13.15
CA VAL A 107 2.45 -4.40 -14.10
C VAL A 107 3.70 -3.89 -13.40
N ASP A 108 4.87 -4.29 -13.89
CA ASP A 108 6.15 -3.80 -13.41
C ASP A 108 6.89 -3.04 -14.50
N THR A 109 7.66 -2.05 -14.08
CA THR A 109 8.55 -1.31 -14.98
C THR A 109 9.84 -2.10 -15.20
N GLY A 110 10.31 -2.16 -16.45
CA GLY A 110 11.48 -2.93 -16.86
C GLY A 110 11.15 -4.32 -17.39
N ASP A 111 12.22 -5.06 -17.70
CA ASP A 111 12.19 -6.47 -18.08
C ASP A 111 12.30 -7.33 -16.81
N VAL A 112 11.14 -7.65 -16.23
CA VAL A 112 10.99 -8.38 -14.97
C VAL A 112 10.38 -9.74 -15.30
N PRO A 113 11.09 -10.85 -15.01
CA PRO A 113 10.57 -12.17 -15.31
C PRO A 113 9.39 -12.51 -14.39
N ALA A 114 8.46 -13.32 -14.89
CA ALA A 114 7.20 -13.59 -14.19
C ALA A 114 7.39 -14.23 -12.80
N ASP A 115 8.42 -15.05 -12.61
CA ASP A 115 8.76 -15.67 -11.32
C ASP A 115 9.10 -14.63 -10.25
N ARG A 116 9.82 -13.57 -10.62
CA ARG A 116 10.10 -12.41 -9.75
C ARG A 116 8.81 -11.68 -9.39
N MET A 117 7.97 -11.37 -10.38
CA MET A 117 6.70 -10.66 -10.16
C MET A 117 5.81 -11.42 -9.16
N PHE A 118 5.68 -12.74 -9.32
CA PHE A 118 4.93 -13.57 -8.38
C PHE A 118 5.60 -13.67 -7.01
N ALA A 119 6.92 -13.80 -6.93
CA ALA A 119 7.64 -13.86 -5.66
C ALA A 119 7.45 -12.57 -4.84
N GLU A 120 7.54 -11.41 -5.51
CA GLU A 120 7.29 -10.11 -4.90
C GLU A 120 5.85 -9.98 -4.41
N ALA A 121 4.86 -10.34 -5.23
CA ALA A 121 3.45 -10.35 -4.82
C ALA A 121 3.18 -11.27 -3.60
N VAL A 122 3.77 -12.47 -3.57
CA VAL A 122 3.68 -13.38 -2.42
C VAL A 122 4.34 -12.79 -1.18
N SER A 123 5.51 -12.16 -1.33
CA SER A 123 6.22 -11.52 -0.22
C SER A 123 5.43 -10.36 0.38
N ALA A 124 4.82 -9.52 -0.45
CA ALA A 124 4.01 -8.38 -0.04
C ALA A 124 2.74 -8.85 0.69
N ASN A 125 2.03 -9.83 0.14
CA ASN A 125 0.87 -10.45 0.80
C ASN A 125 1.24 -11.10 2.13
N THR A 126 2.42 -11.74 2.20
CA THR A 126 2.93 -12.32 3.44
C THR A 126 3.19 -11.24 4.49
N LEU A 127 3.89 -10.17 4.12
CA LEU A 127 4.19 -9.05 5.00
C LEU A 127 2.91 -8.39 5.54
N ILE A 128 1.97 -8.03 4.66
CA ILE A 128 0.70 -7.41 5.03
C ILE A 128 -0.08 -8.34 5.97
N THR A 129 -0.15 -9.63 5.67
CA THR A 129 -0.83 -10.62 6.52
C THR A 129 -0.23 -10.66 7.93
N TRP A 130 1.10 -10.67 8.05
CA TRP A 130 1.76 -10.68 9.36
C TRP A 130 1.58 -9.37 10.12
N LEU A 131 1.63 -8.23 9.43
CA LEU A 131 1.34 -6.92 10.04
C LEU A 131 -0.09 -6.85 10.58
N LEU A 132 -1.08 -7.29 9.80
CA LEU A 132 -2.47 -7.34 10.24
C LEU A 132 -2.67 -8.28 11.42
N ARG A 133 -1.99 -9.44 11.44
CA ARG A 133 -2.06 -10.39 12.57
C ARG A 133 -1.42 -9.83 13.83
N ALA A 134 -0.23 -9.23 13.72
CA ALA A 134 0.45 -8.60 14.85
C ALA A 134 -0.36 -7.42 15.40
N GLY A 135 -0.87 -6.55 14.50
CA GLY A 135 -1.75 -5.45 14.87
C GLY A 135 -3.04 -5.93 15.54
N GLY A 136 -3.67 -6.97 15.00
CA GLY A 136 -4.85 -7.61 15.59
C GLY A 136 -4.58 -8.20 16.97
N LEU A 137 -3.43 -8.83 17.19
CA LEU A 137 -3.03 -9.36 18.49
C LEU A 137 -2.80 -8.26 19.52
N ILE A 138 -2.18 -7.15 19.12
CA ILE A 138 -2.00 -5.97 19.97
C ILE A 138 -3.37 -5.39 20.34
N LEU A 139 -4.27 -5.25 19.37
CA LEU A 139 -5.61 -4.72 19.60
C LEU A 139 -6.42 -5.62 20.54
N LEU A 140 -6.34 -6.95 20.39
CA LEU A 140 -6.95 -7.90 21.32
C LEU A 140 -6.36 -7.80 22.72
N THR A 141 -5.04 -7.64 22.85
CA THR A 141 -4.38 -7.47 24.15
C THR A 141 -4.90 -6.22 24.85
N ILE A 142 -5.01 -5.10 24.12
CA ILE A 142 -5.59 -3.85 24.64
C ILE A 142 -7.07 -4.07 25.02
N GLY A 143 -7.86 -4.71 24.15
CA GLY A 143 -9.27 -5.00 24.40
C GLY A 143 -9.49 -5.81 25.69
N PHE A 144 -8.71 -6.88 25.90
CA PHE A 144 -8.76 -7.65 27.14
C PHE A 144 -8.23 -6.85 28.34
N ALA A 145 -7.15 -6.09 28.20
CA ALA A 145 -6.63 -5.27 29.28
C ALA A 145 -7.66 -4.23 29.76
N LEU A 146 -8.42 -3.62 28.84
CA LEU A 146 -9.52 -2.72 29.17
C LEU A 146 -10.68 -3.46 29.86
N LEU A 147 -11.02 -4.67 29.40
CA LEU A 147 -12.07 -5.49 29.99
C LEU A 147 -11.73 -5.93 31.42
N LEU A 148 -10.48 -6.34 31.67
CA LEU A 148 -10.00 -6.72 33.00
C LEU A 148 -9.60 -5.52 33.88
N GLY A 149 -9.55 -4.31 33.33
CA GLY A 149 -9.14 -3.08 34.01
C GLY A 149 -9.83 -2.81 35.36
N PRO A 150 -11.17 -2.98 35.49
CA PRO A 150 -11.88 -2.76 36.74
C PRO A 150 -11.38 -3.62 37.91
N ILE A 151 -10.77 -4.78 37.65
CA ILE A 151 -10.21 -5.65 38.71
C ILE A 151 -9.09 -4.92 39.46
N GLY A 152 -8.21 -4.21 38.73
CA GLY A 152 -7.10 -3.48 39.35
C GLY A 152 -7.57 -2.37 40.30
N VAL A 153 -8.67 -1.69 39.94
CA VAL A 153 -9.28 -0.61 40.74
C VAL A 153 -9.81 -1.15 42.08
N ILE A 154 -10.37 -2.36 42.09
CA ILE A 154 -10.86 -2.99 43.32
C ILE A 154 -9.70 -3.25 44.31
N PHE A 155 -8.52 -3.62 43.80
CA PHE A 155 -7.34 -3.92 44.63
C PHE A 155 -6.53 -2.68 45.02
N ASP A 156 -6.84 -1.49 44.50
CA ASP A 156 -6.17 -0.24 44.88
C ASP A 156 -6.42 0.17 46.35
N VAL A 157 -7.35 -0.50 47.03
CA VAL A 157 -7.55 -0.36 48.50
C VAL A 157 -6.31 -0.80 49.29
N ILE A 158 -5.47 -1.67 48.73
CA ILE A 158 -4.23 -2.14 49.38
C ILE A 158 -3.03 -1.73 48.51
N PRO A 159 -2.13 -0.83 48.98
CA PRO A 159 -1.17 -0.10 48.14
C PRO A 159 -0.16 -0.96 47.34
N PHE A 160 0.05 -2.24 47.69
CA PHE A 160 0.86 -3.18 46.91
C PHE A 160 0.03 -4.09 45.97
N LEU A 161 -1.24 -4.35 46.31
CA LEU A 161 -2.07 -5.27 45.52
C LEU A 161 -2.56 -4.64 44.23
N GLY A 162 -2.77 -3.33 44.18
CA GLY A 162 -3.22 -2.64 42.96
C GLY A 162 -2.23 -2.74 41.79
N SER A 163 -0.92 -2.57 42.03
CA SER A 163 0.11 -2.72 40.99
C SER A 163 0.30 -4.17 40.56
N LEU A 164 0.29 -5.12 41.50
CA LEU A 164 0.37 -6.54 41.22
C LEU A 164 -0.85 -7.04 40.44
N ALA A 165 -2.05 -6.58 40.80
CA ALA A 165 -3.28 -6.91 40.10
C ALA A 165 -3.27 -6.39 38.66
N ARG A 166 -2.83 -5.14 38.43
CA ARG A 166 -2.70 -4.57 37.07
C ARG A 166 -1.68 -5.32 36.20
N LEU A 167 -0.55 -5.75 36.79
CA LEU A 167 0.42 -6.58 36.07
C LEU A 167 -0.19 -7.95 35.73
N GLY A 168 -0.85 -8.59 36.69
CA GLY A 168 -1.50 -9.89 36.51
C GLY A 168 -2.59 -9.86 35.45
N THR A 169 -3.47 -8.85 35.48
CA THR A 169 -4.52 -8.69 34.46
C THR A 169 -3.96 -8.38 33.09
N GLY A 170 -2.84 -7.65 32.99
CA GLY A 170 -2.12 -7.44 31.73
C GLY A 170 -1.55 -8.73 31.13
N ILE A 171 -0.92 -9.58 31.96
CA ILE A 171 -0.42 -10.90 31.52
C ILE A 171 -1.58 -11.79 31.07
N ILE A 172 -2.67 -11.85 31.85
CA ILE A 172 -3.86 -12.62 31.49
C ILE A 172 -4.45 -12.11 30.17
N ALA A 173 -4.56 -10.79 29.99
CA ALA A 173 -5.05 -10.19 28.76
C ALA A 173 -4.20 -10.58 27.55
N PHE A 174 -2.88 -10.59 27.68
CA PHE A 174 -1.97 -11.02 26.62
C PHE A 174 -2.12 -12.51 26.28
N VAL A 175 -2.23 -13.38 27.30
CA VAL A 175 -2.46 -14.82 27.09
C VAL A 175 -3.80 -15.07 26.40
N LEU A 176 -4.87 -14.40 26.83
CA LEU A 176 -6.17 -14.48 26.19
C LEU A 176 -6.13 -13.98 24.74
N ALA A 177 -5.40 -12.88 24.48
CA ALA A 177 -5.21 -12.37 23.12
C ALA A 177 -4.50 -13.38 22.23
N ILE A 178 -3.45 -14.06 22.72
CA ILE A 178 -2.77 -15.13 21.97
C ILE A 178 -3.72 -16.29 21.70
N LEU A 179 -4.42 -16.78 22.72
CA LEU A 179 -5.33 -17.93 22.58
C LEU A 179 -6.45 -17.64 21.56
N VAL A 180 -7.13 -16.51 21.71
CA VAL A 180 -8.23 -16.11 20.82
C VAL A 180 -7.71 -15.75 19.43
N GLY A 181 -6.62 -15.00 19.35
CA GLY A 181 -6.02 -14.56 18.09
C GLY A 181 -5.50 -15.73 17.26
N THR A 182 -4.75 -16.65 17.86
CA THR A 182 -4.25 -17.85 17.16
C THR A 182 -5.37 -18.80 16.77
N THR A 183 -6.40 -18.98 17.61
CA THR A 183 -7.59 -19.76 17.26
C THR A 183 -8.32 -19.16 16.07
N THR A 184 -8.52 -17.84 16.06
CA THR A 184 -9.14 -17.13 14.94
C THR A 184 -8.34 -17.30 13.65
N ILE A 185 -7.00 -17.19 13.73
CA ILE A 185 -6.11 -17.43 12.59
C ILE A 185 -6.24 -18.89 12.12
N ALA A 186 -6.22 -19.87 13.02
CA ALA A 186 -6.32 -21.28 12.66
C ALA A 186 -7.64 -21.59 11.94
N VAL A 187 -8.77 -21.08 12.44
CA VAL A 187 -10.08 -21.23 11.79
C VAL A 187 -10.08 -20.62 10.39
N ALA A 188 -9.49 -19.44 10.21
CA ALA A 188 -9.39 -18.80 8.91
C ALA A 188 -8.60 -19.63 7.88
N TRP A 189 -7.56 -20.37 8.30
CA TRP A 189 -6.79 -21.22 7.39
C TRP A 189 -7.62 -22.35 6.78
N PHE A 190 -8.56 -22.93 7.54
CA PHE A 190 -9.44 -23.97 7.00
C PHE A 190 -10.31 -23.46 5.85
N TRP A 191 -10.76 -22.22 5.93
CA TRP A 191 -11.60 -21.61 4.89
C TRP A 191 -10.80 -21.19 3.66
N TYR A 192 -9.70 -20.46 3.86
CA TYR A 192 -8.95 -19.83 2.76
C TYR A 192 -7.80 -20.69 2.21
N ARG A 193 -7.34 -21.72 2.94
CA ARG A 193 -6.23 -22.61 2.54
C ARG A 193 -6.46 -24.08 2.94
N PRO A 194 -7.57 -24.71 2.48
CA PRO A 194 -7.97 -26.05 2.95
C PRO A 194 -6.92 -27.14 2.70
N VAL A 195 -6.24 -27.11 1.54
CA VAL A 195 -5.20 -28.10 1.20
C VAL A 195 -4.01 -28.00 2.16
N LEU A 196 -3.58 -26.79 2.48
CA LEU A 196 -2.45 -26.57 3.38
C LEU A 196 -2.83 -26.98 4.81
N ALA A 197 -4.03 -26.61 5.27
CA ALA A 197 -4.55 -27.04 6.57
C ALA A 197 -4.60 -28.57 6.69
N ALA A 198 -5.09 -29.26 5.66
CA ALA A 198 -5.10 -30.73 5.60
C ALA A 198 -3.68 -31.32 5.63
N ALA A 199 -2.73 -30.73 4.90
CA ALA A 199 -1.35 -31.19 4.89
C ALA A 199 -0.66 -31.04 6.27
N ILE A 200 -0.88 -29.92 6.98
CA ILE A 200 -0.36 -29.72 8.34
C ILE A 200 -0.95 -30.76 9.30
N LEU A 201 -2.26 -31.02 9.23
CA LEU A 201 -2.90 -32.03 10.07
C LEU A 201 -2.36 -33.43 9.78
N ALA A 202 -2.22 -33.80 8.51
CA ALA A 202 -1.65 -35.09 8.12
C ALA A 202 -0.21 -35.25 8.62
N ALA A 203 0.60 -34.20 8.50
CA ALA A 203 1.98 -34.21 9.00
C ALA A 203 2.06 -34.27 10.53
N GLY A 204 1.10 -33.69 11.26
CA GLY A 204 1.07 -33.71 12.73
C GLY A 204 0.56 -35.02 13.35
N VAL A 205 -0.05 -35.91 12.55
CA VAL A 205 -0.52 -37.25 13.00
C VAL A 205 0.58 -38.33 12.86
N ILE A 206 1.63 -38.05 12.08
CA ILE A 206 2.80 -38.91 11.87
C ILE A 206 3.91 -38.53 12.85
#